data_AF-A0A183CKZ8-F1
#
_entry.id   AF-A0A183CKZ8-F1
#
_cell.length_a   1.000
_cell.length_b   1.000
_cell.length_c   1.000
_cell.angle_alpha   90.00
_cell.angle_beta   90.00
_cell.angle_gamma   90.00
#
_symmetry.space_group_name_H-M   'P 1'
#
loop_
_entity.id
_entity.type
_entity.pdbx_description
1 polymer ?
#
loop_
_entity_poly.entity_id
_entity_poly.type
_entity_poly.pdbx_seq_one_letter_code
_entity_poly.pdbx_strand_id
1 'polypeptide(L)'
;MDHARCPYVEPKAPLPSYIKAALPNDVTAKIQQIQMDSNLNSEQKMERIDSIICDLPDTVIDQIPDPPRLAQLPAEVKQRVKQIERQHGKSFGTKFHEIMKYVDTLPDDTKSAAKGIFQ
;
A
#
# COMPACT_ATOMS: atom_id res chain seq x y z
N MET A 1 -11.62 -12.95 17.53
CA MET A 1 -10.81 -12.90 16.29
C MET A 1 -9.83 -11.75 16.44
N ASP A 2 -8.61 -12.09 16.82
CA ASP A 2 -7.55 -11.14 17.17
C ASP A 2 -7.03 -10.49 15.89
N HIS A 3 -7.51 -9.29 15.59
CA HIS A 3 -6.97 -8.45 14.53
C HIS A 3 -5.72 -7.82 15.11
N ALA A 4 -4.56 -8.46 14.90
CA ALA A 4 -3.27 -7.92 15.31
C ALA A 4 -3.11 -6.52 14.68
N ARG A 5 -3.37 -5.50 15.50
CA ARG A 5 -3.24 -4.07 15.21
C ARG A 5 -1.82 -3.78 14.76
N CYS A 6 -1.63 -3.53 13.47
CA CYS A 6 -0.46 -2.80 13.01
C CYS A 6 -0.55 -1.38 13.59
N PRO A 7 0.44 -0.90 14.37
CA PRO A 7 0.42 0.46 14.87
C PRO A 7 0.78 1.37 13.69
N TYR A 8 -0.22 1.98 13.03
CA TYR A 8 0.08 2.92 11.94
C TYR A 8 -0.49 4.31 12.17
N VAL A 9 0.37 5.25 11.78
CA VAL A 9 0.25 6.69 11.90
C VAL A 9 -0.95 7.17 11.08
N GLU A 10 -1.77 8.01 11.70
CA GLU A 10 -2.92 8.70 11.11
C GLU A 10 -2.58 9.20 9.69
N PRO A 11 -3.41 8.97 8.65
CA PRO A 11 -3.16 9.50 7.31
C PRO A 11 -3.46 11.01 7.30
N LYS A 12 -2.62 11.79 7.99
CA LYS A 12 -2.60 13.25 7.94
C LYS A 12 -1.85 13.77 6.71
N ALA A 13 -1.09 12.92 6.04
CA ALA A 13 -0.30 13.32 4.88
C ALA A 13 -1.15 13.22 3.59
N PRO A 14 -1.13 14.27 2.74
CA PRO A 14 -1.71 14.18 1.39
C PRO A 14 -1.02 13.05 0.61
N LEU A 15 -1.76 12.42 -0.31
CA LEU A 15 -1.18 11.47 -1.26
C LEU A 15 0.12 12.05 -1.85
N PRO A 16 1.25 11.30 -1.81
CA PRO A 16 2.49 11.75 -2.43
C PRO A 16 2.27 12.12 -3.90
N SER A 17 2.91 13.20 -4.35
CA SER A 17 2.73 13.75 -5.70
C SER A 17 3.00 12.74 -6.82
N TYR A 18 3.98 11.84 -6.62
CA TYR A 18 4.32 10.79 -7.58
C TYR A 18 3.22 9.71 -7.71
N ILE A 19 2.47 9.42 -6.64
CA ILE A 19 1.31 8.52 -6.69
C ILE A 19 0.13 9.24 -7.33
N LYS A 20 -0.09 10.50 -6.93
CA LYS A 20 -1.16 11.34 -7.46
C LYS A 20 -1.07 11.50 -8.99
N ALA A 21 0.13 11.58 -9.54
CA ALA A 21 0.36 11.70 -10.99
C ALA A 21 0.05 10.41 -11.76
N ALA A 22 0.08 9.25 -11.10
CA ALA A 22 -0.17 7.95 -11.71
C ALA A 22 -1.64 7.49 -11.62
N LEU A 23 -2.40 8.05 -10.68
CA LEU A 23 -3.80 7.71 -10.48
C LEU A 23 -4.72 8.54 -11.41
N PRO A 24 -5.82 7.96 -11.90
CA PRO A 24 -6.87 8.71 -12.57
C PRO A 24 -7.39 9.87 -11.70
N ASN A 25 -7.80 10.96 -12.35
CA ASN A 25 -8.27 12.16 -11.65
C ASN A 25 -9.49 11.88 -10.76
N ASP A 26 -10.41 11.02 -11.19
CA ASP A 26 -11.61 10.65 -10.43
C ASP A 26 -11.25 9.83 -9.18
N VAL A 27 -10.28 8.91 -9.30
CA VAL A 27 -9.74 8.11 -8.18
C VAL A 27 -9.06 9.02 -7.17
N THR A 28 -8.21 9.93 -7.64
CA THR A 28 -7.53 10.93 -6.80
C THR A 28 -8.53 11.79 -6.03
N ALA A 29 -9.58 12.27 -6.70
CA ALA A 29 -10.62 13.08 -6.06
C ALA A 29 -11.37 12.31 -4.96
N LYS A 30 -11.71 11.03 -5.19
CA LYS A 30 -12.35 10.17 -4.18
C LYS A 30 -11.45 9.96 -2.96
N ILE A 31 -10.16 9.68 -3.15
CA ILE A 31 -9.21 9.51 -2.05
C ILE A 31 -9.09 10.81 -1.24
N GLN A 32 -9.01 11.97 -1.89
CA GLN A 32 -8.96 13.25 -1.20
C GLN A 32 -10.23 13.53 -0.39
N GLN A 33 -11.42 13.22 -0.92
CA GLN A 33 -12.68 13.34 -0.18
C GLN A 33 -12.68 12.47 1.08
N ILE A 34 -12.23 11.21 0.98
CA ILE A 34 -12.13 10.31 2.14
C ILE A 34 -11.15 10.84 3.18
N GLN A 35 -9.99 11.36 2.75
CA GLN A 35 -9.01 11.96 3.66
C GLN A 35 -9.58 13.18 4.40
N MET A 36 -10.40 13.99 3.74
CA MET A 36 -11.03 15.20 4.31
C MET A 36 -12.31 14.92 5.11
N ASP A 37 -12.92 13.74 5.00
CA ASP A 37 -14.14 13.40 5.72
C ASP A 37 -13.89 13.32 7.24
N SER A 38 -14.40 14.30 7.98
CA SER A 38 -14.25 14.38 9.43
C SER A 38 -15.13 13.36 10.17
N ASN A 39 -16.07 12.72 9.49
CA ASN A 39 -16.93 11.69 10.08
C ASN A 39 -16.27 10.31 10.09
N LEU A 40 -15.17 10.14 9.35
CA LEU A 40 -14.44 8.88 9.29
C LEU A 40 -13.25 8.92 10.24
N ASN A 41 -13.11 7.85 11.01
CA ASN A 41 -11.85 7.59 11.71
C ASN A 41 -10.79 7.09 10.72
N SER A 42 -9.53 7.04 11.17
CA SER A 42 -8.39 6.67 10.33
C SER A 42 -8.49 5.27 9.71
N GLU A 43 -9.06 4.32 10.44
CA GLU A 43 -9.27 2.94 9.98
C GLU A 43 -10.28 2.90 8.84
N GLN A 44 -11.42 3.57 9.02
CA GLN A 44 -12.46 3.69 7.99
C GLN A 44 -11.95 4.41 6.73
N LYS A 45 -11.10 5.43 6.90
CA LYS A 45 -10.47 6.10 5.76
C LYS A 45 -9.59 5.13 4.98
N MET A 46 -8.77 4.35 5.69
CA MET A 46 -7.88 3.37 5.08
C MET A 46 -8.66 2.28 4.34
N GLU A 47 -9.68 1.68 4.96
CA GLU A 47 -10.50 0.65 4.33
C GLU A 47 -11.15 1.14 3.03
N ARG A 48 -11.68 2.37 3.05
CA ARG A 48 -12.30 2.96 1.85
C ARG A 48 -11.28 3.26 0.76
N ILE A 49 -10.09 3.76 1.12
CA ILE A 49 -9.01 4.00 0.17
C ILE A 49 -8.49 2.67 -0.41
N ASP A 50 -8.30 1.64 0.42
CA ASP A 50 -7.87 0.31 -0.01
C ASP A 50 -8.88 -0.30 -0.99
N SER A 51 -10.18 -0.21 -0.70
CA SER A 51 -11.22 -0.67 -1.62
C SER A 51 -11.14 0.04 -2.97
N ILE A 52 -10.96 1.36 -2.98
CA ILE A 52 -10.82 2.13 -4.23
C ILE A 52 -9.61 1.67 -5.03
N ILE A 53 -8.47 1.43 -4.38
CA ILE A 53 -7.22 1.01 -5.04
C ILE A 53 -7.32 -0.43 -5.54
N CYS A 54 -7.95 -1.32 -4.76
CA CYS A 54 -8.17 -2.72 -5.15
C CYS A 54 -9.12 -2.86 -6.34
N ASP A 55 -10.07 -1.95 -6.49
CA ASP A 55 -11.00 -1.94 -7.63
C ASP A 55 -10.40 -1.34 -8.91
N LEU A 56 -9.14 -0.87 -8.87
CA LEU A 56 -8.48 -0.33 -10.06
C LEU A 56 -8.08 -1.45 -11.03
N PRO A 57 -8.17 -1.20 -12.34
CA PRO A 57 -7.60 -2.11 -13.34
C PRO A 57 -6.09 -2.27 -13.15
N ASP A 58 -5.57 -3.47 -13.45
CA ASP A 58 -4.13 -3.75 -13.38
C ASP A 58 -3.30 -2.76 -14.21
N THR A 59 -3.84 -2.24 -15.33
CA THR A 59 -3.18 -1.24 -16.19
C THR A 59 -3.00 0.13 -15.51
N VAL A 60 -3.82 0.44 -14.51
CA VAL A 60 -3.67 1.65 -13.68
C VAL A 60 -2.67 1.38 -12.56
N ILE A 61 -2.77 0.23 -11.90
CA ILE A 61 -1.84 -0.18 -10.83
C ILE A 61 -0.40 -0.20 -11.35
N ASP A 62 -0.18 -0.68 -12.57
CA ASP A 62 1.15 -0.76 -13.19
C ASP A 62 1.77 0.60 -13.53
N GLN A 63 0.97 1.66 -13.60
CA GLN A 63 1.46 3.02 -13.78
C GLN A 63 1.88 3.67 -12.47
N ILE A 64 1.49 3.10 -11.31
CA ILE A 64 1.91 3.60 -10.00
C ILE A 64 3.40 3.29 -9.83
N PRO A 65 4.27 4.31 -9.76
CA PRO A 65 5.69 4.07 -9.62
C PRO A 65 5.98 3.52 -8.23
N ASP A 66 6.97 2.63 -8.15
CA ASP A 66 7.44 2.09 -6.88
C ASP A 66 7.88 3.26 -5.97
N PRO A 67 7.53 3.27 -4.67
CA PRO A 67 8.03 4.28 -3.75
C PRO A 67 9.57 4.27 -3.74
N PRO A 68 10.24 5.44 -3.54
CA PRO A 68 11.69 5.56 -3.72
C PRO A 68 12.54 4.55 -2.95
N ARG A 69 12.10 4.13 -1.76
CA ARG A 69 12.76 3.08 -0.98
C ARG A 69 12.51 1.68 -1.55
N LEU A 70 11.30 1.38 -2.02
CA LEU A 70 10.98 0.11 -2.68
C LEU A 70 11.74 -0.05 -4.00
N ALA A 71 11.90 1.03 -4.77
CA ALA A 71 12.63 1.02 -6.04
C ALA A 71 14.08 0.51 -5.92
N GLN A 72 14.70 0.70 -4.75
CA GLN A 72 16.07 0.27 -4.43
C GLN A 72 16.19 -1.22 -4.09
N LEU A 73 15.07 -1.93 -3.85
CA LEU A 73 15.12 -3.37 -3.59
C LEU A 73 15.45 -4.16 -4.87
N PRO A 74 16.02 -5.38 -4.73
CA PRO A 74 16.24 -6.29 -5.84
C PRO A 74 14.97 -6.52 -6.67
N ALA A 75 15.13 -6.72 -7.98
CA ALA A 75 14.00 -6.89 -8.90
C ALA A 75 13.07 -8.05 -8.50
N GLU A 76 13.64 -9.17 -8.03
CA GLU A 76 12.89 -10.32 -7.55
C GLU A 76 11.99 -9.97 -6.35
N VAL A 77 12.51 -9.18 -5.41
CA VAL A 77 11.76 -8.74 -4.22
C VAL A 77 10.60 -7.84 -4.63
N LYS A 78 10.85 -6.88 -5.53
CA LYS A 78 9.80 -6.00 -6.07
C LYS A 78 8.72 -6.79 -6.79
N GLN A 79 9.11 -7.76 -7.62
CA GLN A 79 8.15 -8.63 -8.32
C GLN A 79 7.31 -9.45 -7.34
N ARG A 80 7.92 -9.98 -6.27
CA ARG A 80 7.18 -10.76 -5.28
C ARG A 80 6.20 -9.91 -4.49
N VAL A 81 6.57 -8.69 -4.12
CA VAL A 81 5.67 -7.72 -3.48
C VAL A 81 4.50 -7.40 -4.40
N LYS A 82 4.75 -7.06 -5.68
CA LYS A 82 3.69 -6.77 -6.66
C LYS A 82 2.73 -7.95 -6.86
N GLN A 83 3.23 -9.18 -6.87
CA GLN A 83 2.38 -10.36 -6.97
C GLN A 83 1.41 -10.48 -5.79
N ILE A 84 1.83 -10.12 -4.57
CA ILE A 84 0.96 -10.15 -3.39
C ILE A 84 -0.05 -9.00 -3.44
N GLU A 85 0.37 -7.81 -3.85
CA GLU A 85 -0.51 -6.63 -3.98
C GLU A 85 -1.64 -6.84 -5.00
N ARG A 86 -1.36 -7.54 -6.10
CA ARG A 86 -2.32 -7.90 -7.16
C ARG A 86 -3.30 -9.01 -6.77
N GLN A 87 -3.24 -9.55 -5.56
CA GLN A 87 -4.20 -10.55 -5.10
C GLN A 87 -5.54 -9.90 -4.81
N HIS A 88 -6.38 -9.87 -5.85
CA HIS A 88 -7.78 -9.44 -5.79
C HIS A 88 -8.57 -10.28 -4.77
N GLY A 89 -9.49 -9.63 -4.06
CA GLY A 89 -10.33 -10.28 -3.04
C GLY A 89 -9.66 -10.52 -1.67
N LYS A 90 -8.39 -10.13 -1.48
CA LYS A 90 -7.76 -10.08 -0.16
C LYS A 90 -7.76 -8.66 0.38
N SER A 91 -7.94 -8.52 1.70
CA SER A 91 -7.80 -7.20 2.36
C SER A 91 -6.34 -6.74 2.36
N PHE A 92 -6.13 -5.43 2.46
CA PHE A 92 -4.80 -4.87 2.71
C PHE A 92 -4.05 -5.58 3.83
N GLY A 93 -4.70 -5.80 4.98
CA GLY A 93 -4.08 -6.42 6.14
C GLY A 93 -3.57 -7.85 5.85
N THR A 94 -4.32 -8.63 5.08
CA THR A 94 -3.87 -9.97 4.64
C THR A 94 -2.68 -9.88 3.69
N LYS A 95 -2.73 -8.99 2.69
CA LYS A 95 -1.62 -8.78 1.74
C LYS A 95 -0.36 -8.29 2.46
N PHE A 96 -0.52 -7.33 3.37
CA PHE A 96 0.56 -6.79 4.19
C PHE A 96 1.20 -7.88 5.07
N HIS A 97 0.40 -8.73 5.71
CA HIS A 97 0.91 -9.86 6.48
C HIS A 97 1.72 -10.83 5.61
N GLU A 98 1.25 -11.12 4.39
CA GLU A 98 1.99 -11.94 3.43
C GLU A 98 3.31 -11.29 2.98
N ILE A 99 3.31 -9.97 2.73
CA ILE A 99 4.52 -9.20 2.42
C ILE A 99 5.51 -9.30 3.59
N MET A 100 5.07 -9.07 4.83
CA MET A 100 5.93 -9.14 6.01
C MET A 100 6.52 -10.53 6.21
N LYS A 101 5.70 -11.58 6.05
CA LYS A 101 6.17 -12.97 6.12
C LYS A 101 7.23 -13.25 5.04
N TYR A 102 7.05 -12.74 3.82
CA TYR A 102 8.05 -12.85 2.76
C TYR A 102 9.34 -12.08 3.11
N VAL A 103 9.21 -10.84 3.60
CA VAL A 103 10.34 -10.01 4.03
C VAL A 103 11.18 -10.71 5.11
N ASP A 104 10.54 -11.41 6.04
CA ASP A 104 11.24 -12.19 7.07
C ASP A 104 12.09 -13.35 6.52
N THR A 105 11.84 -13.81 5.29
CA THR A 105 12.65 -14.83 4.61
C THR A 105 13.85 -14.28 3.83
N LEU A 106 13.96 -12.96 3.66
CA LEU A 106 15.03 -12.34 2.88
C LEU A 106 16.38 -12.38 3.62
N PRO A 107 17.52 -12.27 2.90
CA PRO A 107 18.84 -12.04 3.51
C PRO A 107 18.87 -10.77 4.35
N ASP A 108 19.68 -10.73 5.41
CA ASP A 108 19.62 -9.66 6.43
C ASP A 108 19.76 -8.23 5.87
N ASP A 109 20.65 -8.02 4.90
CA ASP A 109 20.82 -6.72 4.23
C ASP A 109 19.54 -6.28 3.52
N THR A 110 18.90 -7.19 2.79
CA THR A 110 17.68 -6.91 2.03
C THR A 110 16.45 -6.82 2.94
N LYS A 111 16.39 -7.66 3.98
CA LYS A 111 15.34 -7.66 5.00
C LYS A 111 15.31 -6.34 5.76
N SER A 112 16.48 -5.82 6.15
CA SER A 112 16.57 -4.56 6.88
C SER A 112 16.08 -3.38 6.02
N ALA A 113 16.49 -3.34 4.74
CA ALA A 113 15.99 -2.36 3.78
C ALA A 113 14.47 -2.50 3.55
N ALA A 114 13.96 -3.73 3.40
CA ALA A 114 12.56 -4.00 3.17
C ALA A 114 11.68 -3.66 4.39
N LYS A 115 12.09 -4.04 5.61
CA LYS A 115 11.36 -3.70 6.84
C LYS A 115 11.21 -2.20 7.02
N GLY A 116 12.24 -1.41 6.70
CA GLY A 116 12.18 0.06 6.78
C GLY A 116 11.22 0.73 5.78
N ILE A 117 10.65 -0.03 4.82
CA ILE A 117 9.63 0.44 3.87
C ILE A 117 8.22 0.18 4.40
N PHE A 118 8.02 -0.97 5.02
CA PHE A 118 6.71 -1.46 5.46
C PHE A 118 6.43 -1.21 6.97
N GLN A 119 7.35 -0.53 7.67
CA GLN A 119 7.21 -0.10 9.07
C GLN A 119 6.50 1.24 9.22
#